data_AF-A0A2V4H1P8-F1
#
_entry.id   AF-A0A2V4H1P8-F1
#
_cell.length_a   1.000
_cell.length_b   1.000
_cell.length_c   1.000
_cell.angle_alpha   90.00
_cell.angle_beta   90.00
_cell.angle_gamma   90.00
#
_symmetry.space_group_name_H-M   'P 1'
#
loop_
_entity.id
_entity.type
_entity.pdbx_description
1 polymer ?
#
loop_
_entity_poly.entity_id
_entity_poly.type
_entity_poly.pdbx_seq_one_letter_code
_entity_poly.pdbx_strand_id
1 'polypeptide(L)'
;MFYIYDGEIKRFPMLKLGYNGILSETKIAILRDLAKAGGKVSSLESLSDLTGIDKTLLSEHINGSEDSRGLVELGLVEVNRYSRGRLQIEITALGNIVLL
;
A
#
# COMPACT_ATOMS: atom_id res chain seq x y z
N MET A 1 -16.16 15.36 1.31
CA MET A 1 -16.25 15.97 -0.04
C MET A 1 -16.60 14.86 -1.01
N PHE A 2 -17.67 15.03 -1.79
CA PHE A 2 -18.14 14.05 -2.78
C PHE A 2 -17.80 14.58 -4.18
N TYR A 3 -17.59 13.68 -5.13
CA TYR A 3 -17.39 14.04 -6.53
C TYR A 3 -18.22 13.12 -7.42
N ILE A 4 -18.57 13.63 -8.60
CA ILE A 4 -19.34 12.90 -9.60
C ILE A 4 -18.35 12.37 -10.63
N TYR A 5 -18.31 11.05 -10.79
CA TYR A 5 -17.55 10.38 -11.84
C TYR A 5 -18.46 9.38 -12.52
N ASP A 6 -18.65 9.57 -13.83
CA ASP A 6 -19.53 8.74 -14.67
C ASP A 6 -20.98 8.65 -14.15
N GLY A 7 -21.52 9.77 -13.68
CA GLY A 7 -22.89 9.86 -13.17
C GLY A 7 -23.12 9.25 -11.79
N GLU A 8 -22.14 8.58 -11.20
CA GLU A 8 -22.23 8.04 -9.85
C GLU A 8 -21.61 8.98 -8.80
N ILE A 9 -22.31 9.12 -7.67
CA ILE A 9 -21.79 9.85 -6.51
C ILE A 9 -20.80 8.93 -5.80
N LYS A 10 -19.50 9.21 -5.98
CA LYS A 10 -18.44 8.49 -5.27
C LYS A 10 -17.95 9.33 -4.10
N ARG A 11 -17.70 8.66 -2.96
CA ARG A 11 -16.94 9.28 -1.87
C ARG A 11 -15.50 9.39 -2.33
N PHE A 12 -14.97 10.61 -2.35
CA PHE A 12 -13.52 10.75 -2.31
C PHE A 12 -13.10 10.21 -0.94
N PRO A 13 -12.27 9.16 -0.84
CA PRO A 13 -11.64 8.85 0.43
C PRO A 13 -10.92 10.14 0.79
N MET A 14 -11.30 10.79 1.90
CA MET A 14 -10.59 11.99 2.30
C MET A 14 -9.13 11.59 2.41
N LEU A 15 -8.30 12.06 1.47
CA LEU A 15 -6.86 12.05 1.61
C LEU A 15 -6.66 12.62 2.99
N LYS A 16 -6.25 11.78 3.95
CA LYS A 16 -5.83 12.28 5.24
C LYS A 16 -4.58 13.07 4.88
N LEU A 17 -4.75 14.38 4.65
CA LEU A 17 -3.70 15.34 4.35
C LEU A 17 -2.62 15.38 5.47
N GLY A 18 -2.78 14.57 6.54
CA GLY A 18 -1.80 14.25 7.56
C GLY A 18 -0.94 13.00 7.33
N TYR A 19 -0.78 12.49 6.09
CA TYR A 19 0.22 11.43 5.86
C TYR A 19 1.66 11.87 6.15
N ASN A 20 1.94 13.18 6.11
CA ASN A 20 3.26 13.77 6.42
C ASN A 20 3.77 13.49 7.85
N GLY A 21 2.98 12.84 8.72
CA GLY A 21 3.44 12.30 10.02
C GLY A 21 3.17 10.80 10.23
N ILE A 22 2.52 10.11 9.28
CA ILE A 22 2.09 8.70 9.43
C ILE A 22 2.84 7.78 8.45
N LEU A 23 3.21 8.29 7.26
CA LEU A 23 4.05 7.60 6.30
C LEU A 23 5.52 7.87 6.62
N SER A 24 6.20 6.86 7.15
CA SER A 24 7.65 6.90 7.26
C SER A 24 8.30 6.87 5.87
N GLU A 25 9.56 7.31 5.79
CA GLU A 25 10.35 7.21 4.56
C GLU A 25 10.41 5.77 4.03
N THR A 26 10.49 4.78 4.93
CA THR A 26 10.46 3.36 4.56
C THR A 26 9.17 2.96 3.85
N LYS A 27 8.00 3.40 4.34
CA LYS A 27 6.70 3.12 3.69
C LYS A 27 6.63 3.77 2.31
N ILE A 28 7.18 4.98 2.15
CA ILE A 28 7.27 5.66 0.85
C ILE A 28 8.21 4.91 -0.11
N ALA A 29 9.35 4.42 0.38
CA ALA A 29 10.29 3.62 -0.40
C ALA A 29 9.64 2.32 -0.91
N ILE A 30 8.95 1.59 -0.02
CA ILE A 30 8.20 0.37 -0.38
C ILE A 30 7.18 0.66 -1.50
N LEU A 31 6.39 1.74 -1.37
CA LEU A 31 5.42 2.12 -2.40
C LEU A 31 6.09 2.46 -3.74
N ARG A 32 7.21 3.18 -3.72
CA ARG A 32 7.97 3.53 -4.93
C ARG A 32 8.51 2.30 -5.64
N ASP A 33 9.10 1.37 -4.90
CA ASP A 33 9.68 0.17 -5.50
C ASP A 33 8.59 -0.76 -6.03
N LEU A 34 7.47 -0.89 -5.32
CA LEU A 34 6.30 -1.63 -5.80
C LEU A 34 5.74 -0.99 -7.08
N ALA A 35 5.60 0.34 -7.14
CA ALA A 35 5.15 1.04 -8.34
C ALA A 35 6.10 0.83 -9.54
N LYS A 36 7.42 0.94 -9.32
CA LYS A 36 8.44 0.66 -10.35
C LYS A 36 8.38 -0.78 -10.86
N ALA A 37 8.01 -1.74 -10.02
CA ALA A 37 7.86 -3.16 -10.37
C ALA A 37 6.53 -3.50 -11.06
N GLY A 38 5.78 -2.49 -11.55
CA GLY A 38 4.48 -2.70 -12.20
C GLY A 38 3.31 -2.81 -11.22
N GLY A 39 3.50 -2.36 -9.97
CA GLY A 39 2.45 -2.15 -8.98
C GLY A 39 2.08 -3.39 -8.17
N LYS A 40 2.67 -4.57 -8.40
CA LYS A 40 2.28 -5.79 -7.68
C LYS A 40 3.39 -6.82 -7.56
N VAL A 41 3.34 -7.62 -6.49
CA VAL A 41 4.22 -8.78 -6.25
C VAL A 41 3.43 -9.97 -5.70
N SER A 42 3.94 -11.18 -5.91
CA SER A 42 3.24 -12.45 -5.60
C SER A 42 3.49 -13.01 -4.20
N SER A 43 4.27 -12.33 -3.36
CA SER A 43 4.51 -12.73 -1.99
C SER A 43 5.25 -11.63 -1.22
N LEU A 44 5.29 -11.77 0.11
CA LEU A 44 6.15 -10.95 0.97
C LEU A 44 7.64 -11.20 0.70
N GLU A 45 7.99 -12.39 0.20
CA GLU A 45 9.35 -12.74 -0.21
C GLU A 45 9.77 -11.98 -1.47
N SER A 46 8.91 -11.95 -2.49
CA SER A 46 9.17 -11.13 -3.69
C SER A 46 9.27 -9.64 -3.35
N LEU A 47 8.52 -9.17 -2.33
CA LEU A 47 8.65 -7.79 -1.85
C LEU A 47 9.97 -7.55 -1.10
N SER A 48 10.42 -8.53 -0.32
CA SER A 48 11.71 -8.51 0.38
C SER A 48 12.86 -8.45 -0.62
N ASP A 49 12.85 -9.29 -1.65
CA ASP A 49 13.84 -9.28 -2.72
C ASP A 49 13.86 -7.95 -3.48
N LEU A 50 12.67 -7.36 -3.72
CA LEU A 50 12.52 -6.09 -4.43
C LEU A 50 13.06 -4.89 -3.64
N THR A 51 12.82 -4.87 -2.32
CA THR A 51 13.11 -3.70 -1.46
C THR A 51 14.40 -3.83 -0.65
N GLY A 52 14.93 -5.05 -0.52
CA GLY A 52 16.04 -5.38 0.39
C GLY A 52 15.68 -5.37 1.88
N ILE A 53 14.39 -5.23 2.23
CA ILE A 53 13.91 -5.16 3.62
C ILE A 53 13.53 -6.56 4.10
N ASP A 54 13.84 -6.90 5.36
CA ASP A 54 13.45 -8.18 5.97
C ASP A 54 11.93 -8.40 5.94
N LYS A 55 11.51 -9.65 5.77
CA LYS A 55 10.08 -10.03 5.68
C LYS A 55 9.29 -9.61 6.92
N THR A 56 9.88 -9.66 8.12
CA THR A 56 9.19 -9.28 9.36
C THR A 56 8.88 -7.78 9.37
N LEU A 57 9.88 -6.95 9.05
CA LEU A 57 9.74 -5.50 8.94
C LEU A 57 8.77 -5.11 7.82
N LEU A 58 8.81 -5.82 6.68
CA LEU A 58 7.81 -5.63 5.63
C LEU A 58 6.41 -5.98 6.10
N SER A 59 6.24 -7.06 6.87
CA SER A 59 4.94 -7.42 7.43
C SER A 59 4.38 -6.31 8.31
N GLU A 60 5.20 -5.69 9.15
CA GLU A 60 4.80 -4.55 9.98
C GLU A 60 4.47 -3.31 9.16
N HIS A 61 5.27 -2.99 8.12
CA HIS A 61 4.96 -1.84 7.27
C HIS A 61 3.72 -2.05 6.39
N ILE A 62 3.46 -3.28 5.95
CA ILE A 62 2.30 -3.64 5.12
C ILE A 62 1.04 -3.73 5.98
N ASN A 63 1.05 -4.54 7.04
CA ASN A 63 -0.13 -4.85 7.84
C ASN A 63 -0.32 -3.92 9.04
N GLY A 64 0.76 -3.32 9.55
CA GLY A 64 0.78 -2.52 10.76
C GLY A 64 1.41 -3.26 11.94
N SER A 65 1.59 -2.53 13.02
CA SER A 65 2.00 -3.01 14.35
C SER A 65 1.10 -2.36 15.41
N GLU A 66 1.33 -2.66 16.69
CA GLU A 66 0.58 -2.02 17.79
C GLU A 66 0.71 -0.49 17.78
N ASP A 67 1.88 0.02 17.38
CA ASP A 67 2.21 1.45 17.43
C ASP A 67 2.09 2.17 16.06
N SER A 68 1.91 1.43 14.97
CA SER A 68 1.94 2.02 13.62
C SER A 68 0.95 1.38 12.65
N ARG A 69 0.16 2.22 11.98
CA ARG A 69 -0.76 1.77 10.93
C ARG A 69 -0.02 1.26 9.70
N GLY A 70 -0.42 0.10 9.19
CA GLY A 70 0.13 -0.50 7.98
C GLY A 70 -0.33 0.17 6.69
N LEU A 71 0.39 -0.05 5.59
CA LEU A 71 0.01 0.42 4.25
C LEU A 71 -1.38 -0.09 3.82
N VAL A 72 -1.78 -1.29 4.27
CA VAL A 72 -3.14 -1.84 4.07
C VAL A 72 -4.19 -1.00 4.80
N GLU A 73 -3.98 -0.74 6.09
CA GLU A 73 -4.91 0.08 6.87
C GLU A 73 -5.00 1.53 6.37
N LEU A 74 -3.93 2.03 5.77
CA LEU A 74 -3.87 3.35 5.16
C LEU A 74 -4.54 3.41 3.78
N GLY A 75 -4.95 2.27 3.22
CA GLY A 75 -5.60 2.14 1.91
C GLY A 75 -4.64 2.32 0.73
N LEU A 76 -3.33 2.18 0.95
CA LEU A 76 -2.28 2.43 -0.06
C LEU A 76 -1.82 1.16 -0.75
N VAL A 77 -2.04 0.00 -0.10
CA VAL A 77 -1.75 -1.33 -0.62
C VAL A 77 -2.92 -2.25 -0.31
N GLU A 78 -3.18 -3.22 -1.19
CA GLU A 78 -4.09 -4.34 -0.95
C GLU A 78 -3.31 -5.65 -0.89
N VAL A 79 -3.77 -6.56 -0.02
CA VAL A 79 -3.24 -7.92 0.11
C VAL A 79 -4.34 -8.92 -0.25
N ASN A 80 -4.22 -9.49 -1.44
CA ASN A 80 -5.19 -10.45 -1.97
C ASN A 80 -4.71 -11.88 -1.73
N ARG A 81 -5.58 -12.73 -1.16
CA ARG A 81 -5.32 -14.18 -1.01
C ARG A 81 -6.15 -14.95 -2.02
N TYR A 82 -5.46 -15.68 -2.89
CA TYR A 82 -6.05 -16.52 -3.92
C TYR A 82 -6.09 -17.99 -3.49
N SER A 83 -6.75 -18.82 -4.30
CA SER A 83 -6.77 -20.27 -4.16
C SER A 83 -5.35 -20.84 -4.01
N ARG A 84 -5.20 -21.90 -3.21
CA ARG A 84 -3.91 -22.55 -2.89
C ARG A 84 -2.92 -21.69 -2.10
N GLY A 85 -3.41 -20.70 -1.35
CA GLY A 85 -2.58 -19.91 -0.43
C GLY A 85 -1.66 -18.90 -1.11
N ARG A 86 -1.86 -18.63 -2.41
CA ARG A 86 -1.13 -17.58 -3.12
C ARG A 86 -1.54 -16.21 -2.58
N LEU A 87 -0.55 -15.39 -2.28
CA LEU A 87 -0.74 -14.02 -1.82
C LEU A 87 -0.37 -13.07 -2.97
N GLN A 88 -0.96 -11.89 -3.01
CA GLN A 88 -0.55 -10.81 -3.89
C GLN A 88 -0.61 -9.50 -3.13
N ILE A 89 0.45 -8.73 -3.22
CA ILE A 89 0.55 -7.39 -2.64
C ILE A 89 0.49 -6.43 -3.82
N GLU A 90 -0.45 -5.49 -3.81
CA GLU A 90 -0.71 -4.59 -4.93
C GLU A 90 -0.89 -3.15 -4.45
N ILE A 91 -0.24 -2.20 -5.12
CA ILE A 91 -0.42 -0.77 -4.84
C ILE A 91 -1.81 -0.34 -5.31
N THR A 92 -2.53 0.41 -4.48
CA THR A 92 -3.84 0.92 -4.87
C THR A 92 -3.72 2.16 -5.76
N ALA A 93 -4.84 2.60 -6.35
CA ALA A 93 -4.90 3.91 -7.00
C ALA A 93 -4.49 5.05 -6.04
N LEU A 94 -4.86 4.95 -4.76
CA LEU A 94 -4.46 5.94 -3.73
C LEU A 94 -2.96 5.87 -3.45
N GLY A 95 -2.39 4.67 -3.37
CA GLY A 95 -0.95 4.47 -3.21
C GLY A 95 -0.16 5.17 -4.33
N ASN A 96 -0.63 5.07 -5.58
CA ASN A 96 -0.01 5.77 -6.70
C ASN A 96 -0.13 7.29 -6.62
N ILE A 97 -1.31 7.82 -6.22
CA ILE A 97 -1.52 9.26 -6.08
C ILE A 97 -0.59 9.87 -5.03
N VAL A 98 -0.28 9.15 -3.95
CA VAL A 98 0.63 9.60 -2.89
C VAL A 98 2.09 9.73 -3.37
N LEU A 99 2.44 9.12 -4.50
CA LEU A 99 3.79 9.18 -5.08
C LEU A 99 3.98 10.29 -6.12
N LEU A 100 2.91 11.00 -6.51
CA LEU A 100 2.93 12.13 -7.45
C LEU A 100 3.46 13.40 -6.77
#